data_AF-A0A0F2LA05-F1
#
_entry.id   AF-A0A0F2LA05-F1
#
_cell.length_a   1.000
_cell.length_b   1.000
_cell.length_c   1.000
_cell.angle_alpha   90.00
_cell.angle_beta   90.00
_cell.angle_gamma   90.00
#
_symmetry.space_group_name_H-M   'P 1'
#
loop_
_entity.id
_entity.type
_entity.pdbx_description
1 polymer ?
#
loop_
_entity_poly.entity_id
_entity_poly.type
_entity_poly.pdbx_seq_one_letter_code
_entity_poly.pdbx_strand_id
1 'polypeptide(L)'
;MDFTIPIGRFKGLEDATLIIRPDGAVAVGRGPSGYDEVPVTLDEAAEAARPYAEAYDEFLAEAARALGGAYEPAAGGIAAWLTAHVRAVEALGAKWARVIDSRGPFSIRRSAPKIYIPYMGSSITATYVKYPYENAVVVAENVGRAVAIGSVVVEWGGVGVYKGGLRTLPGAAVLAQAAPELAPPLPAIAEAVARLALRISQISQ
;
A
#
# COMPACT_ATOMS: atom_id res chain seq x y z
N MET A 1 4.70 12.19 0.36
CA MET A 1 3.90 10.96 0.27
C MET A 1 2.55 11.28 0.86
N ASP A 2 1.49 10.99 0.14
CA ASP A 2 0.13 11.28 0.59
C ASP A 2 -0.43 10.04 1.28
N PHE A 3 -1.18 10.23 2.37
CA PHE A 3 -2.01 9.20 2.97
C PHE A 3 -3.46 9.49 2.66
N THR A 4 -4.02 8.65 1.79
CA THR A 4 -5.36 8.82 1.23
C THR A 4 -6.29 7.76 1.81
N ILE A 5 -7.28 8.20 2.59
CA ILE A 5 -8.21 7.31 3.29
C ILE A 5 -9.67 7.71 3.03
N PRO A 6 -10.57 6.76 2.75
CA PRO A 6 -11.98 7.07 2.52
C PRO A 6 -12.70 7.23 3.86
N ILE A 7 -13.31 8.38 4.12
CA ILE A 7 -13.92 8.77 5.41
C ILE A 7 -15.45 8.90 5.36
N GLY A 8 -16.09 8.61 4.22
CA GLY A 8 -17.55 8.63 4.11
C GLY A 8 -18.14 10.03 4.19
N ARG A 9 -19.02 10.31 5.15
CA ARG A 9 -19.64 11.64 5.28
C ARG A 9 -18.80 12.54 6.16
N PHE A 10 -18.46 13.73 5.66
CA PHE A 10 -17.61 14.66 6.40
C PHE A 10 -17.87 16.13 6.04
N LYS A 11 -18.21 16.97 7.02
CA LYS A 11 -18.42 18.43 6.85
C LYS A 11 -19.30 18.81 5.63
N GLY A 12 -20.38 18.07 5.41
CA GLY A 12 -21.30 18.31 4.28
C GLY A 12 -20.88 17.68 2.96
N LEU A 13 -19.74 16.97 2.93
CA LEU A 13 -19.33 16.12 1.82
C LEU A 13 -19.90 14.71 1.97
N GLU A 14 -20.33 14.13 0.86
CA GLU A 14 -20.60 12.70 0.69
C GLU A 14 -19.43 12.01 -0.01
N ASP A 15 -19.27 10.70 0.25
CA ASP A 15 -18.19 9.86 -0.30
C ASP A 15 -16.79 10.49 -0.16
N ALA A 16 -16.58 11.19 0.95
CA ALA A 16 -15.39 11.97 1.20
C ALA A 16 -14.16 11.09 1.39
N THR A 17 -13.03 11.58 0.89
CA THR A 17 -11.70 11.02 1.04
C THR A 17 -10.80 12.06 1.68
N LEU A 18 -10.11 11.69 2.74
CA LEU A 18 -9.11 12.51 3.38
C LEU A 18 -7.75 12.26 2.73
N ILE A 19 -7.08 13.34 2.33
CA ILE A 19 -5.72 13.32 1.80
C ILE A 19 -4.82 14.05 2.79
N ILE A 20 -3.92 13.30 3.43
CA ILE A 20 -3.04 13.80 4.49
C ILE A 20 -1.61 13.87 3.97
N ARG A 21 -0.98 15.01 4.20
CA ARG A 21 0.43 15.29 3.91
C ARG A 21 1.12 15.78 5.19
N PRO A 22 2.47 15.75 5.26
CA PRO A 22 3.17 16.25 6.44
C PRO A 22 2.87 17.72 6.79
N ASP A 23 2.50 18.53 5.80
CA ASP A 23 2.25 19.97 5.89
C ASP A 23 0.77 20.36 5.95
N GLY A 24 -0.16 19.41 5.83
CA GLY A 24 -1.60 19.68 5.92
C GLY A 24 -2.49 18.53 5.47
N ALA A 25 -3.80 18.72 5.63
CA ALA A 25 -4.80 17.75 5.18
C ALA A 25 -5.97 18.44 4.47
N VAL A 26 -6.60 17.70 3.55
CA VAL A 26 -7.79 18.14 2.83
C VAL A 26 -8.76 16.98 2.70
N ALA A 27 -10.04 17.23 2.91
CA ALA A 27 -11.12 16.30 2.60
C ALA A 27 -11.71 16.67 1.23
N VAL A 28 -11.81 15.70 0.34
CA VAL A 28 -12.37 15.85 -1.01
C VAL A 28 -13.57 14.93 -1.13
N GLY A 29 -14.70 15.46 -1.60
CA GLY A 29 -15.92 14.66 -1.75
C GLY A 29 -17.00 15.40 -2.51
N ARG A 30 -18.18 14.80 -2.60
CA ARG A 30 -19.34 15.41 -3.26
C ARG A 30 -20.05 16.35 -2.30
N GLY A 31 -20.04 17.64 -2.59
CA GLY A 31 -20.83 18.66 -1.90
C GLY A 31 -22.08 19.10 -2.68
N PRO A 32 -22.77 20.14 -2.21
CA PRO A 32 -24.05 20.60 -2.78
C PRO A 32 -23.95 21.06 -4.24
N SER A 33 -22.79 21.56 -4.67
CA SER A 33 -22.59 22.17 -5.99
C SER A 33 -21.71 21.34 -6.94
N GLY A 34 -21.24 20.17 -6.50
CA GLY A 34 -20.29 19.35 -7.25
C GLY A 34 -19.26 18.69 -6.34
N TYR A 35 -18.05 18.48 -6.86
CA TYR A 35 -16.91 18.07 -6.02
C TYR A 35 -16.34 19.29 -5.31
N ASP A 36 -16.20 19.19 -3.99
CA ASP A 36 -15.68 20.23 -3.13
C ASP A 36 -14.46 19.73 -2.34
N GLU A 37 -13.58 20.67 -1.99
CA GLU A 37 -12.40 20.44 -1.15
C GLU A 37 -12.52 21.28 0.13
N VAL A 38 -12.37 20.63 1.28
CA VAL A 38 -12.47 21.25 2.60
C VAL A 38 -11.13 21.09 3.33
N PRO A 39 -10.46 22.19 3.72
CA PRO A 39 -9.26 22.10 4.55
C PRO A 39 -9.53 21.41 5.89
N VAL A 40 -8.60 20.56 6.32
CA VAL A 40 -8.67 19.80 7.57
C VAL A 40 -7.38 20.01 8.35
N THR A 41 -7.48 20.21 9.66
CA THR A 41 -6.27 20.29 10.50
C THR A 41 -5.64 18.91 10.64
N LEU A 42 -4.33 18.85 10.89
CA LEU A 42 -3.66 17.56 11.09
C LEU A 42 -4.19 16.80 12.32
N ASP A 43 -4.66 17.51 13.34
CA ASP A 43 -5.24 16.89 14.55
C ASP A 43 -6.59 16.22 14.25
N GLU A 44 -7.47 16.91 13.52
CA GLU A 44 -8.76 16.36 13.08
C GLU A 44 -8.54 15.19 12.10
N ALA A 45 -7.58 15.33 11.20
CA ALA A 45 -7.18 14.27 10.28
C ALA A 45 -6.64 13.03 11.02
N ALA A 46 -5.89 13.23 12.10
CA ALA A 46 -5.29 12.15 12.87
C ALA A 46 -6.33 11.23 13.52
N GLU A 47 -7.47 11.77 13.97
CA GLU A 47 -8.54 10.95 14.56
C GLU A 47 -9.13 9.96 13.55
N ALA A 48 -9.42 10.42 12.33
CA ALA A 48 -9.93 9.59 11.25
C ALA A 48 -8.86 8.62 10.70
N ALA A 49 -7.59 9.05 10.68
CA ALA A 49 -6.48 8.29 10.12
C ALA A 49 -5.94 7.20 11.03
N ARG A 50 -6.05 7.36 12.35
CA ARG A 50 -5.52 6.43 13.35
C ARG A 50 -5.82 4.95 13.07
N PRO A 51 -7.08 4.52 12.85
CA PRO A 51 -7.35 3.09 12.61
C PRO A 51 -6.71 2.57 11.31
N TYR A 52 -6.53 3.42 10.31
CA TYR A 52 -5.80 3.05 9.09
C TYR A 52 -4.30 2.98 9.37
N ALA A 53 -3.74 3.96 10.07
CA ALA A 53 -2.32 4.01 10.43
C ALA A 53 -1.92 2.76 11.23
N GLU A 54 -2.72 2.39 12.23
CA GLU A 54 -2.53 1.16 13.02
C GLU A 54 -2.54 -0.10 12.14
N ALA A 55 -3.48 -0.22 11.19
CA ALA A 55 -3.52 -1.35 10.28
C ALA A 55 -2.27 -1.43 9.38
N TYR A 56 -1.75 -0.28 8.94
CA TYR A 56 -0.51 -0.19 8.16
C TYR A 56 0.73 -0.49 9.01
N ASP A 57 0.74 -0.12 10.28
CA ASP A 57 1.80 -0.46 11.24
C ASP A 57 1.87 -1.97 11.48
N GLU A 58 0.72 -2.63 11.67
CA GLU A 58 0.63 -4.09 11.77
C GLU A 58 1.16 -4.76 10.51
N PHE A 59 0.78 -4.27 9.32
CA PHE A 59 1.31 -4.77 8.04
C PHE A 59 2.84 -4.65 7.97
N LEU A 60 3.41 -3.50 8.35
CA LEU A 60 4.86 -3.31 8.34
C LEU A 60 5.57 -4.20 9.37
N ALA A 61 4.97 -4.43 10.55
CA ALA A 61 5.48 -5.36 11.55
C ALA A 61 5.58 -6.79 11.02
N GLU A 62 4.54 -7.26 10.32
CA GLU A 62 4.53 -8.60 9.75
C GLU A 62 5.47 -8.72 8.55
N ALA A 63 5.51 -7.73 7.66
CA ALA A 63 6.45 -7.68 6.56
C ALA A 63 7.92 -7.63 7.05
N ALA A 64 8.19 -6.87 8.12
CA ALA A 64 9.50 -6.81 8.75
C ALA A 64 9.91 -8.18 9.29
N ARG A 65 9.00 -8.88 9.98
CA ARG A 65 9.25 -10.24 10.50
C ARG A 65 9.54 -11.23 9.37
N ALA A 66 8.75 -11.20 8.29
CA ALA A 66 8.98 -12.04 7.11
C ALA A 66 10.35 -11.78 6.45
N LEU A 67 10.84 -10.55 6.53
CA LEU A 67 12.15 -10.12 6.03
C LEU A 67 13.27 -10.21 7.08
N GLY A 68 13.06 -10.92 8.19
CA GLY A 68 14.06 -11.18 9.22
C GLY A 68 14.44 -9.95 10.05
N GLY A 69 13.48 -9.07 10.36
CA GLY A 69 13.69 -7.94 11.25
C GLY A 69 12.47 -7.60 12.09
N ALA A 70 12.50 -6.41 12.69
CA ALA A 70 11.41 -5.82 13.46
C ALA A 70 11.06 -4.44 12.90
N TYR A 71 9.85 -4.00 13.20
CA TYR A 71 9.33 -2.66 12.93
C TYR A 71 8.70 -2.15 14.22
N GLU A 72 8.94 -0.89 14.52
CA GLU A 72 8.33 -0.18 15.65
C GLU A 72 7.63 1.05 15.10
N PRO A 73 6.34 1.26 15.40
CA PRO A 73 5.62 2.47 15.04
C PRO A 73 6.32 3.72 15.60
N ALA A 74 6.34 4.79 14.82
CA ALA A 74 6.86 6.05 15.31
C ALA A 74 5.90 6.69 16.33
N ALA A 75 6.46 7.21 17.41
CA ALA A 75 5.73 8.09 18.32
C ALA A 75 5.50 9.47 17.68
N GLY A 76 4.37 10.09 18.00
CA GLY A 76 4.03 11.45 17.57
C GLY A 76 2.71 11.53 16.80
N GLY A 77 2.48 12.68 16.15
CA GLY A 77 1.28 12.92 15.35
C GLY A 77 1.35 12.31 13.94
N ILE A 78 0.25 12.40 13.20
CA ILE A 78 0.10 11.75 11.88
C ILE A 78 1.16 12.16 10.85
N ALA A 79 1.67 13.40 10.90
CA ALA A 79 2.76 13.86 10.03
C ALA A 79 4.10 13.17 10.33
N ALA A 80 4.41 12.96 11.62
CA ALA A 80 5.60 12.23 12.04
C ALA A 80 5.49 10.75 11.67
N TRP A 81 4.31 10.15 11.89
CA TRP A 81 3.99 8.79 11.46
C TRP A 81 4.18 8.61 9.95
N LEU A 82 3.60 9.48 9.11
CA LEU A 82 3.75 9.48 7.65
C LEU A 82 5.22 9.45 7.21
N THR A 83 6.05 10.31 7.81
CA THR A 83 7.47 10.40 7.50
C THR A 83 8.22 9.12 7.90
N ALA A 84 7.89 8.56 9.06
CA ALA A 84 8.49 7.31 9.53
C ALA A 84 8.05 6.09 8.70
N HIS A 85 6.78 6.04 8.31
CA HIS A 85 6.20 4.98 7.49
C HIS A 85 6.94 4.87 6.15
N VAL A 86 7.17 6.00 5.47
CA VAL A 86 7.94 6.05 4.21
C VAL A 86 9.32 5.43 4.39
N ARG A 87 10.04 5.85 5.44
CA ARG A 87 11.39 5.34 5.73
C ARG A 87 11.38 3.85 6.03
N ALA A 88 10.37 3.36 6.73
CA ALA A 88 10.20 1.93 7.00
C ALA A 88 9.93 1.13 5.71
N VAL A 89 9.05 1.63 4.84
CA VAL A 89 8.79 1.02 3.52
C VAL A 89 10.07 0.95 2.67
N GLU A 90 10.88 2.01 2.65
CA GLU A 90 12.16 2.04 1.95
C GLU A 90 13.18 1.07 2.55
N ALA A 91 13.31 1.04 3.87
CA ALA A 91 14.23 0.15 4.57
C ALA A 91 13.86 -1.33 4.37
N LEU A 92 12.57 -1.67 4.42
CA LEU A 92 12.08 -3.01 4.11
C LEU A 92 12.21 -3.33 2.62
N GLY A 93 12.01 -2.35 1.74
CA GLY A 93 12.30 -2.46 0.32
C GLY A 93 13.76 -2.85 0.06
N ALA A 94 14.71 -2.23 0.77
CA ALA A 94 16.13 -2.59 0.67
C ALA A 94 16.43 -4.02 1.15
N LYS A 95 15.72 -4.52 2.17
CA LYS A 95 15.83 -5.93 2.60
C LYS A 95 15.27 -6.87 1.55
N TRP A 96 14.09 -6.56 1.02
CA TRP A 96 13.46 -7.32 -0.07
C TRP A 96 14.33 -7.33 -1.33
N ALA A 97 14.95 -6.21 -1.68
CA ALA A 97 15.85 -6.09 -2.82
C ALA A 97 16.94 -7.18 -2.80
N ARG A 98 17.56 -7.42 -1.64
CA ARG A 98 18.58 -8.48 -1.48
C ARG A 98 18.00 -9.88 -1.73
N VAL A 99 16.76 -10.12 -1.32
CA VAL A 99 16.07 -11.40 -1.54
C VAL A 99 15.79 -11.60 -3.03
N ILE A 100 15.22 -10.61 -3.69
CA ILE A 100 14.83 -10.74 -5.10
C ILE A 100 16.04 -10.72 -6.05
N ASP A 101 17.10 -9.99 -5.69
CA ASP A 101 18.38 -10.00 -6.42
C ASP A 101 18.97 -11.43 -6.49
N SER A 102 18.74 -12.26 -5.46
CA SER A 102 19.19 -13.67 -5.42
C SER A 102 18.40 -14.64 -6.30
N ARG A 103 17.25 -14.23 -6.86
CA ARG A 103 16.37 -15.12 -7.64
C ARG A 103 16.84 -15.34 -9.08
N GLY A 104 17.69 -14.46 -9.59
CA GLY A 104 18.05 -14.44 -11.00
C GLY A 104 16.85 -14.15 -11.90
N PRO A 105 16.98 -14.36 -13.22
CA PRO A 105 15.92 -14.03 -14.17
C PRO A 105 14.65 -14.86 -13.96
N PHE A 106 13.49 -14.22 -14.08
CA PHE A 106 12.19 -14.88 -14.02
C PHE A 106 11.15 -14.10 -14.83
N SER A 107 10.08 -14.79 -15.23
CA SER A 107 8.91 -14.17 -15.85
C SER A 107 7.65 -14.74 -15.23
N ILE A 108 6.78 -13.85 -14.75
CA ILE A 108 5.52 -14.16 -14.11
C ILE A 108 4.42 -13.48 -14.92
N ARG A 109 3.40 -14.27 -15.25
CA ARG A 109 2.08 -13.80 -15.68
C ARG A 109 1.05 -14.68 -15.01
N ARG A 110 0.28 -14.11 -14.08
CA ARG A 110 -0.66 -14.86 -13.22
C ARG A 110 -1.95 -14.09 -13.05
N SER A 111 -3.08 -14.78 -13.21
CA SER A 111 -4.38 -14.25 -12.81
C SER A 111 -4.56 -14.46 -11.31
N ALA A 112 -5.05 -13.44 -10.62
CA ALA A 112 -5.40 -13.49 -9.22
C ALA A 112 -6.85 -13.04 -9.03
N PRO A 113 -7.67 -13.77 -8.25
CA PRO A 113 -9.07 -13.40 -8.03
C PRO A 113 -9.24 -12.00 -7.45
N LYS A 114 -8.31 -11.59 -6.57
CA LYS A 114 -8.27 -10.26 -5.94
C LYS A 114 -6.82 -9.80 -5.81
N ILE A 115 -6.55 -8.56 -6.21
CA ILE A 115 -5.28 -7.89 -5.95
C ILE A 115 -5.55 -6.60 -5.17
N TYR A 116 -4.94 -6.52 -3.99
CA TYR A 116 -4.90 -5.34 -3.15
C TYR A 116 -3.63 -4.54 -3.43
N ILE A 117 -3.75 -3.22 -3.45
CA ILE A 117 -2.63 -2.31 -3.74
C ILE A 117 -2.47 -1.33 -2.57
N PRO A 118 -1.63 -1.68 -1.56
CA PRO A 118 -1.43 -0.82 -0.38
C PRO A 118 -0.75 0.52 -0.70
N TYR A 119 0.01 0.56 -1.79
CA TYR A 119 0.77 1.72 -2.22
C TYR A 119 0.59 1.96 -3.71
N MET A 120 0.29 3.19 -4.10
CA MET A 120 0.22 3.59 -5.50
C MET A 120 1.07 4.83 -5.74
N GLY A 121 2.05 4.73 -6.65
CA GLY A 121 3.04 5.78 -6.85
C GLY A 121 3.75 6.13 -5.53
N SER A 122 3.66 7.40 -5.15
CA SER A 122 4.21 7.93 -3.89
C SER A 122 3.15 8.10 -2.79
N SER A 123 2.09 7.27 -2.79
CA SER A 123 0.96 7.43 -1.87
C SER A 123 0.54 6.12 -1.20
N ILE A 124 0.19 6.21 0.08
CA ILE A 124 -0.53 5.17 0.82
C ILE A 124 -2.01 5.37 0.50
N THR A 125 -2.64 4.39 -0.16
CA THR A 125 -4.01 4.55 -0.68
C THR A 125 -4.91 3.45 -0.16
N ALA A 126 -5.59 3.71 0.97
CA ALA A 126 -6.45 2.71 1.62
C ALA A 126 -7.62 2.27 0.74
N THR A 127 -8.07 3.10 -0.21
CA THR A 127 -9.15 2.77 -1.15
C THR A 127 -8.83 1.52 -1.97
N TYR A 128 -7.61 1.36 -2.48
CA TYR A 128 -7.21 0.18 -3.28
C TYR A 128 -6.88 -1.06 -2.43
N VAL A 129 -6.98 -0.92 -1.11
CA VAL A 129 -6.96 -2.04 -0.16
C VAL A 129 -8.38 -2.41 0.27
N LYS A 130 -9.27 -1.42 0.42
CA LYS A 130 -10.69 -1.64 0.69
C LYS A 130 -11.41 -2.27 -0.50
N TYR A 131 -11.08 -1.82 -1.71
CA TYR A 131 -11.69 -2.27 -2.96
C TYR A 131 -10.60 -2.87 -3.87
N PRO A 132 -10.43 -4.21 -3.86
CA PRO A 132 -9.40 -4.86 -4.67
C PRO A 132 -9.75 -4.82 -6.16
N TYR A 133 -8.72 -4.96 -6.99
CA TYR A 133 -8.90 -5.27 -8.40
C TYR A 133 -9.23 -6.76 -8.56
N GLU A 134 -10.47 -7.04 -8.98
CA GLU A 134 -10.95 -8.41 -9.16
C GLU A 134 -10.54 -8.99 -10.52
N ASN A 135 -10.14 -10.27 -10.53
CA ASN A 135 -9.71 -10.99 -11.74
C ASN A 135 -8.58 -10.27 -12.50
N ALA A 136 -7.65 -9.67 -11.76
CA ALA A 136 -6.52 -8.94 -12.33
C ALA A 136 -5.39 -9.91 -12.71
N VAL A 137 -4.56 -9.48 -13.67
CA VAL A 137 -3.35 -10.19 -14.07
C VAL A 137 -2.14 -9.47 -13.51
N VAL A 138 -1.31 -10.17 -12.74
CA VAL A 138 -0.02 -9.68 -12.29
C VAL A 138 1.06 -10.14 -13.26
N VAL A 139 1.83 -9.18 -13.75
CA VAL A 139 2.95 -9.40 -14.65
C VAL A 139 4.22 -8.90 -13.97
N ALA A 140 5.25 -9.73 -13.98
CA ALA A 140 6.57 -9.33 -13.48
C ALA A 140 7.66 -10.02 -14.30
N GLU A 141 8.59 -9.23 -14.80
CA GLU A 141 9.74 -9.73 -15.55
C GLU A 141 11.01 -9.22 -14.89
N ASN A 142 11.88 -10.15 -14.49
CA ASN A 142 13.25 -9.86 -14.12
C ASN A 142 14.19 -10.37 -15.20
N VAL A 143 14.87 -9.46 -15.88
CA VAL A 143 15.91 -9.79 -16.87
C VAL A 143 17.32 -9.82 -16.28
N GLY A 144 17.48 -9.35 -15.04
CA GLY A 144 18.76 -9.20 -14.38
C GLY A 144 19.25 -10.49 -13.72
N ARG A 145 20.56 -10.75 -13.86
CA ARG A 145 21.21 -11.95 -13.29
C ARG A 145 21.76 -11.74 -11.88
N ALA A 146 22.36 -10.58 -11.61
CA ALA A 146 22.98 -10.26 -10.33
C ALA A 146 22.16 -9.26 -9.50
N VAL A 147 21.38 -8.41 -10.17
CA VAL A 147 20.48 -7.42 -9.58
C VAL A 147 19.17 -7.54 -10.31
N ALA A 148 18.05 -7.56 -9.59
CA ALA A 148 16.74 -7.65 -10.20
C ALA A 148 16.41 -6.33 -10.93
N ILE A 149 16.07 -6.42 -12.22
CA ILE A 149 15.76 -5.26 -13.05
C ILE A 149 14.40 -5.50 -13.69
N GLY A 150 13.45 -4.61 -13.37
CA GLY A 150 12.10 -4.70 -13.91
C GLY A 150 11.05 -4.09 -12.99
N SER A 151 9.79 -4.36 -13.31
CA SER A 151 8.63 -3.91 -12.54
C SER A 151 7.61 -5.02 -12.40
N VAL A 152 6.82 -4.92 -11.33
CA VAL A 152 5.56 -5.64 -11.16
C VAL A 152 4.47 -4.74 -11.69
N VAL A 153 3.62 -5.26 -12.56
CA VAL A 153 2.49 -4.57 -13.17
C VAL A 153 1.22 -5.33 -12.83
N VAL A 154 0.16 -4.60 -12.49
CA VAL A 154 -1.19 -5.17 -12.38
C VAL A 154 -1.98 -4.70 -13.59
N GLU A 155 -2.49 -5.64 -14.37
CA GLU A 155 -3.40 -5.41 -15.49
C GLU A 155 -4.83 -5.74 -15.04
N TRP A 156 -5.77 -4.83 -15.29
CA TRP A 156 -7.18 -5.02 -15.00
C TRP A 156 -8.01 -4.45 -16.15
N GLY A 157 -8.97 -5.23 -16.67
CA GLY A 157 -9.76 -4.82 -17.84
C GLY A 157 -8.93 -4.56 -19.12
N GLY A 158 -7.73 -5.15 -19.23
CA GLY A 158 -6.83 -4.95 -20.38
C GLY A 158 -5.91 -3.74 -20.27
N VAL A 159 -5.94 -2.98 -19.16
CA VAL A 159 -5.08 -1.82 -18.93
C VAL A 159 -4.21 -1.98 -17.68
N GLY A 160 -3.01 -1.40 -17.70
CA GLY A 160 -2.14 -1.37 -16.52
C GLY A 160 -2.66 -0.36 -15.49
N VAL A 161 -3.09 -0.85 -14.33
CA VAL A 161 -3.63 -0.01 -13.22
C VAL A 161 -2.60 0.25 -12.13
N TYR A 162 -1.49 -0.50 -12.12
CA TYR A 162 -0.38 -0.30 -11.20
C TYR A 162 0.94 -0.72 -11.82
N LYS A 163 2.02 -0.01 -11.44
CA LYS A 163 3.39 -0.37 -11.73
C LYS A 163 4.28 -0.03 -10.53
N GLY A 164 5.00 -1.03 -10.01
CA GLY A 164 5.97 -0.86 -8.92
C GLY A 164 7.28 -1.58 -9.23
N GLY A 165 8.41 -1.08 -8.72
CA GLY A 165 9.71 -1.71 -8.96
C GLY A 165 9.84 -3.06 -8.26
N LEU A 166 10.50 -4.03 -8.91
CA LEU A 166 10.73 -5.37 -8.33
C LEU A 166 11.44 -5.34 -6.98
N ARG A 167 12.31 -4.36 -6.78
CA ARG A 167 13.16 -4.19 -5.58
C ARG A 167 12.51 -3.33 -4.50
N THR A 168 11.22 -3.02 -4.63
CA THR A 168 10.49 -2.17 -3.69
C THR A 168 9.53 -3.01 -2.85
N LEU A 169 9.23 -2.60 -1.61
CA LEU A 169 8.22 -3.27 -0.79
C LEU A 169 6.82 -3.25 -1.45
N PRO A 170 6.35 -2.15 -2.09
CA PRO A 170 5.14 -2.17 -2.89
C PRO A 170 5.14 -3.27 -3.99
N GLY A 171 6.26 -3.44 -4.68
CA GLY A 171 6.43 -4.52 -5.66
C GLY A 171 6.31 -5.90 -5.00
N ALA A 172 6.97 -6.09 -3.85
CA ALA A 172 6.89 -7.33 -3.07
C ALA A 172 5.45 -7.66 -2.64
N ALA A 173 4.70 -6.67 -2.16
CA ALA A 173 3.32 -6.85 -1.70
C ALA A 173 2.38 -7.31 -2.83
N VAL A 174 2.57 -6.81 -4.05
CA VAL A 174 1.81 -7.27 -5.23
C VAL A 174 2.28 -8.65 -5.68
N LEU A 175 3.59 -8.89 -5.77
CA LEU A 175 4.14 -10.20 -6.13
C LEU A 175 3.68 -11.30 -5.17
N ALA A 176 3.62 -11.01 -3.87
CA ALA A 176 3.23 -11.94 -2.84
C ALA A 176 1.83 -12.54 -3.08
N GLN A 177 0.91 -11.74 -3.61
CA GLN A 177 -0.47 -12.16 -3.86
C GLN A 177 -0.61 -13.06 -5.11
N ALA A 178 0.34 -12.99 -6.04
CA ALA A 178 0.24 -13.68 -7.34
C ALA A 178 1.26 -14.81 -7.56
N ALA A 179 2.42 -14.74 -6.90
CA ALA A 179 3.50 -15.72 -6.97
C ALA A 179 4.19 -15.88 -5.60
N PRO A 180 3.47 -16.27 -4.53
CA PRO A 180 4.06 -16.45 -3.20
C PRO A 180 5.19 -17.48 -3.17
N GLU A 181 5.22 -18.42 -4.11
CA GLU A 181 6.26 -19.43 -4.26
C GLU A 181 7.60 -18.87 -4.76
N LEU A 182 7.62 -17.66 -5.33
CA LEU A 182 8.82 -17.08 -5.94
C LEU A 182 9.96 -16.92 -4.93
N ALA A 183 9.65 -16.50 -3.70
CA ALA A 183 10.64 -16.30 -2.65
C ALA A 183 10.07 -16.57 -1.24
N PRO A 184 10.87 -17.11 -0.29
CA PRO A 184 10.41 -17.49 1.04
C PRO A 184 9.66 -16.43 1.86
N PRO A 185 9.96 -15.11 1.78
CA PRO A 185 9.20 -14.10 2.51
C PRO A 185 7.80 -13.83 1.96
N LEU A 186 7.55 -14.15 0.68
CA LEU A 186 6.33 -13.73 -0.01
C LEU A 186 5.04 -14.35 0.54
N PRO A 187 4.96 -15.63 0.96
CA PRO A 187 3.75 -16.18 1.56
C PRO A 187 3.32 -15.40 2.81
N ALA A 188 4.27 -15.07 3.70
CA ALA A 188 4.00 -14.28 4.90
C ALA A 188 3.59 -12.83 4.57
N ILE A 189 4.20 -12.22 3.54
CA ILE A 189 3.79 -10.91 3.05
C ILE A 189 2.37 -10.96 2.45
N ALA A 190 2.01 -12.04 1.75
CA ALA A 190 0.67 -12.21 1.18
C ALA A 190 -0.40 -12.26 2.28
N GLU A 191 -0.12 -13.03 3.34
CA GLU A 191 -0.98 -13.06 4.53
C GLU A 191 -1.10 -11.69 5.21
N ALA A 192 0.01 -10.95 5.31
CA ALA A 192 0.01 -9.61 5.88
C ALA A 192 -0.85 -8.63 5.06
N VAL A 193 -0.78 -8.71 3.73
CA VAL A 193 -1.68 -7.92 2.85
C VAL A 193 -3.14 -8.33 3.05
N ALA A 194 -3.44 -9.61 3.19
CA ALA A 194 -4.81 -10.08 3.43
C ALA A 194 -5.35 -9.59 4.79
N ARG A 195 -4.52 -9.59 5.85
CA ARG A 195 -4.88 -9.04 7.16
C ARG A 195 -5.08 -7.53 7.12
N LEU A 196 -4.21 -6.79 6.42
CA LEU A 196 -4.39 -5.35 6.17
C LEU A 196 -5.73 -5.08 5.48
N ALA A 197 -6.06 -5.83 4.43
CA ALA A 197 -7.31 -5.70 3.70
C ALA A 197 -8.53 -5.97 4.59
N LEU A 198 -8.48 -7.04 5.39
CA LEU A 198 -9.53 -7.35 6.34
C LEU A 198 -9.71 -6.21 7.36
N ARG A 199 -8.63 -5.70 7.93
CA ARG A 199 -8.68 -4.62 8.93
C ARG A 199 -9.26 -3.35 8.34
N ILE A 200 -8.78 -2.92 7.17
CA ILE A 200 -9.27 -1.72 6.48
C ILE A 200 -10.75 -1.87 6.09
N SER A 201 -11.19 -3.06 5.69
CA SER A 201 -12.60 -3.31 5.33
C SER A 201 -13.55 -3.17 6.53
N GLN A 202 -13.06 -3.36 7.75
CA GLN A 202 -13.82 -3.26 9.00
C GLN A 202 -13.86 -1.84 9.59
N ILE A 203 -13.10 -0.90 9.04
CA ILE A 203 -13.14 0.50 9.48
C ILE A 203 -14.46 1.11 8.98
N SER A 204 -15.35 1.36 9.94
CA SER A 204 -16.60 2.08 9.71
C SER A 204 -16.33 3.50 9.19
N GLN A 205 -17.20 3.94 8.30
CA GLN A 205 -17.22 5.30 7.74
C GLN A 205 -18.43 6.06 8.29
#